data_AF-A0A8S3SKS1-F1
#
_entry.id   AF-A0A8S3SKS1-F1
#
_cell.length_a   1.000
_cell.length_b   1.000
_cell.length_c   1.000
_cell.angle_alpha   90.00
_cell.angle_beta   90.00
_cell.angle_gamma   90.00
#
_symmetry.space_group_name_H-M   'P 1'
#
loop_
_entity.id
_entity.type
_entity.pdbx_description
1 polymer ?
#
loop_
_entity_poly.entity_id
_entity_poly.type
_entity_poly.pdbx_seq_one_letter_code
_entity_poly.pdbx_strand_id
1 'polypeptide(L)'
;MSDLKHLVYSLTQSMNTMHISLTERIDTLEKNMSKDLAQLIEQKVKHEVSQAKKEINGKLSSFKDQVNVLEGKVNSMEQSYASVVKQPSVNDEKKLNIVIKGLPHGKNEENNPQCTLNKVNSLIRDGLKLSNIKFLKAERKVSRDSKSGLIIAKVQSLEDKKSIMKAKSKLVYDGFLNW
;
A
#
# COMPACT_ATOMS: atom_id res chain seq x y z
N MET A 1 12.56 97.14 46.71
CA MET A 1 13.05 96.52 45.44
C MET A 1 13.89 95.26 45.69
N SER A 2 14.61 95.13 46.81
CA SER A 2 15.41 93.94 47.16
C SER A 2 14.56 92.69 47.48
N ASP A 3 13.50 92.85 48.28
CA ASP A 3 12.66 91.72 48.73
C ASP A 3 11.93 91.01 47.58
N LEU A 4 11.53 91.77 46.57
CA LEU A 4 10.91 91.21 45.37
C LEU A 4 11.89 90.33 44.58
N LYS A 5 13.18 90.71 44.50
CA LYS A 5 14.21 89.91 43.84
C LYS A 5 14.50 88.63 44.63
N HIS A 6 14.57 88.71 45.95
CA HIS A 6 14.72 87.54 46.81
C HIS A 6 13.54 86.57 46.69
N LEU A 7 12.31 87.09 46.65
CA LEU A 7 11.11 86.27 46.48
C LEU A 7 11.11 85.54 45.13
N VAL A 8 11.41 86.24 44.03
CA VAL A 8 11.49 85.65 42.69
C VAL A 8 12.58 84.58 42.65
N TYR A 9 13.75 84.83 43.25
CA TYR A 9 14.83 83.86 43.33
C TYR A 9 14.42 82.59 44.10
N SER A 10 13.83 82.76 45.29
CA SER A 10 13.37 81.63 46.11
C SER A 10 12.29 80.81 45.41
N LEU A 11 11.35 81.47 44.72
CA LEU A 11 10.30 80.79 43.95
C LEU A 11 10.91 79.99 42.78
N THR A 12 11.85 80.60 42.06
CA THR A 12 12.57 79.94 40.95
C THR A 12 13.30 78.68 41.43
N GLN A 13 13.99 78.76 42.57
CA GLN A 13 14.68 77.60 43.14
C GLN A 13 13.69 76.49 43.55
N SER A 14 12.58 76.86 44.20
CA SER A 14 11.54 75.89 44.56
C SER A 14 10.94 75.19 43.34
N MET A 15 10.66 75.95 42.27
CA MET A 15 10.16 75.39 41.00
C MET A 15 11.17 74.45 40.35
N ASN A 16 12.47 74.81 40.33
CA ASN A 16 13.51 73.95 39.76
C ASN A 16 13.64 72.63 40.55
N THR A 17 13.63 72.69 41.88
CA THR A 17 13.65 71.49 42.72
C THR A 17 12.43 70.61 42.47
N MET A 18 11.25 71.20 42.33
CA MET A 18 10.02 70.46 41.99
C MET A 18 10.13 69.80 40.61
N HIS A 19 10.65 70.50 39.60
CA HIS A 19 10.83 69.97 38.26
C HIS A 19 11.77 68.77 38.25
N ILE A 20 12.91 68.86 38.94
CA ILE A 20 13.87 67.75 39.06
C ILE A 20 13.21 66.55 39.74
N SER A 21 12.53 66.77 40.88
CA SER A 21 11.87 65.68 41.61
C SER A 21 10.75 65.01 40.80
N LEU A 22 9.99 65.78 40.02
CA LEU A 22 8.98 65.22 39.12
C LEU A 22 9.61 64.39 38.00
N THR A 23 10.73 64.86 37.42
CA THR A 23 11.47 64.14 36.39
C THR A 23 11.97 62.79 36.91
N GLU A 24 12.61 62.77 38.09
CA GLU A 24 13.09 61.53 38.71
C GLU A 24 11.96 60.53 39.01
N ARG A 25 10.79 61.05 39.41
CA ARG A 25 9.59 60.22 39.65
C ARG A 25 9.03 59.64 38.35
N ILE A 26 9.05 60.40 37.26
CA ILE A 26 8.62 59.93 35.93
C ILE A 26 9.57 58.83 35.46
N ASP A 27 10.88 59.06 35.51
CA ASP A 27 11.89 58.07 35.10
C ASP A 27 11.76 56.76 35.90
N THR A 28 11.51 56.88 37.21
CA THR A 28 11.27 55.72 38.08
C THR A 28 10.00 54.97 37.70
N LEU A 29 8.91 55.69 37.40
CA LEU A 29 7.65 55.11 36.98
C LEU A 29 7.80 54.37 35.64
N GLU A 30 8.44 54.99 34.66
CA GLU A 30 8.68 54.39 33.34
C GLU A 30 9.51 53.11 33.44
N LYS A 31 10.56 53.13 34.28
CA LYS A 31 11.39 51.94 34.52
C LYS A 31 10.61 50.81 35.18
N ASN A 32 9.79 51.13 36.19
CA ASN A 32 8.97 50.13 36.88
C ASN A 32 7.90 49.55 35.95
N MET A 33 7.20 50.39 35.19
CA MET A 33 6.22 49.94 34.21
C MET A 33 6.84 49.04 33.14
N SER A 34 8.01 49.40 32.62
CA SER A 34 8.73 48.58 31.65
C SER A 34 9.09 47.20 32.20
N LYS A 35 9.53 47.15 33.47
CA LYS A 35 9.85 45.90 34.15
C LYS A 35 8.61 45.03 34.37
N ASP A 36 7.52 45.61 34.85
CA ASP A 36 6.29 44.89 35.14
C ASP A 36 5.64 44.34 33.86
N LEU A 37 5.66 45.13 32.79
CA LEU A 37 5.19 44.70 31.47
C LEU A 37 6.05 43.53 30.93
N ALA A 38 7.37 43.61 31.06
CA ALA A 38 8.26 42.53 30.64
C ALA A 38 7.97 41.22 31.40
N GLN A 39 7.75 41.30 32.71
CA GLN A 39 7.40 40.15 33.54
C GLN A 39 6.04 39.54 33.17
N LEU A 40 5.02 40.38 32.92
CA LEU A 40 3.71 39.90 32.49
C LEU A 40 3.77 39.21 31.12
N ILE A 41 4.52 39.78 30.18
CA ILE A 41 4.73 39.17 28.86
C ILE A 41 5.45 37.82 29.01
N GLU A 42 6.52 37.75 29.80
CA GLU A 42 7.26 36.51 30.01
C GLU A 42 6.38 35.41 30.61
N GLN A 43 5.60 35.75 31.64
CA GLN A 43 4.67 34.80 32.28
C GLN A 43 3.60 34.32 31.30
N LYS A 44 3.00 35.22 30.52
CA LYS A 44 1.97 34.88 29.55
C LYS A 44 2.52 33.99 28.43
N VAL A 45 3.66 34.35 27.86
CA VAL A 45 4.34 33.54 26.83
C VAL A 45 4.68 32.16 27.36
N LYS A 46 5.25 32.07 28.58
CA LYS A 46 5.56 30.78 29.21
C LYS A 46 4.32 29.92 29.42
N HIS A 47 3.21 30.53 29.81
CA HIS A 47 1.94 29.84 29.99
C HIS A 47 1.39 29.29 28.66
N GLU A 48 1.30 30.14 27.64
CA GLU A 48 0.79 29.76 26.31
C GLU A 48 1.65 28.69 25.65
N VAL A 49 2.98 28.82 25.71
CA VAL A 49 3.91 27.80 25.19
C VAL A 49 3.75 26.47 25.93
N SER A 50 3.55 26.50 27.24
CA SER A 50 3.32 25.29 28.04
C SER A 50 2.01 24.60 27.67
N GLN A 51 0.93 25.37 27.47
CA GLN A 51 -0.35 24.85 27.01
C GLN A 51 -0.25 24.23 25.61
N ALA A 52 0.35 24.94 24.66
CA ALA A 52 0.57 24.44 23.30
C ALA A 52 1.39 23.13 23.30
N LYS A 53 2.43 23.06 24.13
CA LYS A 53 3.25 21.84 24.29
C LYS A 53 2.43 20.66 24.80
N LYS A 54 1.56 20.88 25.80
CA LYS A 54 0.67 19.82 26.33
C LYS A 54 -0.30 19.33 25.26
N GLU A 55 -0.90 20.25 24.51
CA GLU A 55 -1.85 19.90 23.45
C GLU A 55 -1.18 19.10 22.32
N ILE A 56 -0.01 19.55 21.87
CA ILE A 56 0.79 18.85 20.85
C ILE A 56 1.15 17.44 21.31
N ASN A 57 1.60 17.28 22.55
CA ASN A 57 1.94 15.97 23.10
C ASN A 57 0.71 15.04 23.17
N GLY A 58 -0.45 15.56 23.54
CA GLY A 58 -1.71 14.80 23.52
C GLY A 58 -2.08 14.32 22.12
N LYS A 59 -2.01 15.21 21.12
CA LYS A 59 -2.26 14.88 19.71
C LYS A 59 -1.26 13.86 19.18
N LEU A 60 0.02 14.00 19.51
CA LEU A 60 1.07 13.08 19.09
C LEU A 60 0.86 11.67 19.66
N SER A 61 0.45 11.57 20.93
CA SER A 61 0.09 10.28 21.54
C SER A 61 -1.07 9.62 20.80
N SER A 62 -2.13 10.39 20.53
CA SER A 62 -3.29 9.87 19.79
C SER A 62 -2.92 9.41 18.38
N PHE A 63 -2.09 10.16 17.67
CA PHE A 63 -1.59 9.74 16.36
C PHE A 63 -0.75 8.46 16.45
N LYS A 64 0.10 8.32 17.46
CA LYS A 64 0.89 7.10 17.67
C LYS A 64 -0.02 5.88 17.86
N ASP A 65 -1.09 6.02 18.64
CA ASP A 65 -2.05 4.92 18.85
C ASP A 65 -2.79 4.56 17.55
N GLN A 66 -3.17 5.56 16.75
CA GLN A 66 -3.81 5.33 15.45
C GLN A 66 -2.87 4.60 14.47
N VAL A 67 -1.58 4.96 14.45
CA VAL A 67 -0.56 4.28 13.64
C VAL A 67 -0.45 2.82 14.04
N ASN A 68 -0.33 2.52 15.35
CA ASN A 68 -0.26 1.13 15.84
C ASN A 68 -1.49 0.30 15.41
N VAL A 69 -2.69 0.89 15.45
CA VAL A 69 -3.91 0.24 14.98
C VAL A 69 -3.86 -0.06 13.48
N LEU A 70 -3.38 0.90 12.68
CA LEU A 70 -3.22 0.70 11.24
C LEU A 70 -2.19 -0.37 10.90
N GLU A 71 -1.05 -0.38 11.59
CA GLU A 71 -0.03 -1.43 11.46
C GLU A 71 -0.62 -2.82 11.77
N GLY A 72 -1.41 -2.94 12.85
CA GLY A 72 -2.10 -4.19 13.19
C GLY A 72 -3.10 -4.65 12.12
N LYS A 73 -3.82 -3.70 11.50
CA LYS A 73 -4.74 -4.00 10.38
C LYS A 73 -3.98 -4.45 9.14
N VAL A 74 -2.86 -3.79 8.81
CA VAL A 74 -2.00 -4.18 7.68
C VAL A 74 -1.46 -5.59 7.88
N ASN A 75 -0.90 -5.90 9.06
CA ASN A 75 -0.38 -7.23 9.38
C ASN A 75 -1.48 -8.30 9.26
N SER A 76 -2.68 -8.02 9.76
CA SER A 76 -3.82 -8.94 9.68
C SER A 76 -4.25 -9.17 8.22
N MET A 77 -4.21 -8.12 7.41
CA MET A 77 -4.52 -8.18 5.98
C MET A 77 -3.47 -8.98 5.21
N GLU A 78 -2.17 -8.76 5.48
CA GLU A 78 -1.08 -9.55 4.88
C GLU A 78 -1.20 -11.04 5.20
N GLN A 79 -1.53 -11.39 6.45
CA GLN A 79 -1.79 -12.78 6.85
C GLN A 79 -2.98 -13.38 6.10
N SER A 80 -4.05 -12.59 5.89
CA SER A 80 -5.21 -13.00 5.11
C SER A 80 -4.82 -13.25 3.65
N TYR A 81 -4.09 -12.34 3.01
CA TYR A 81 -3.60 -12.51 1.63
C TYR A 81 -2.67 -13.71 1.49
N ALA A 82 -1.75 -13.91 2.42
CA ALA A 82 -0.86 -15.08 2.43
C ALA A 82 -1.65 -16.40 2.54
N SER A 83 -2.79 -16.40 3.22
CA SER A 83 -3.67 -17.56 3.35
C SER A 83 -4.47 -17.83 2.07
N VAL A 84 -4.94 -16.76 1.40
CA VAL A 84 -5.64 -16.85 0.11
C VAL A 84 -4.71 -17.34 -1.00
N VAL A 85 -3.46 -16.88 -1.05
CA VAL A 85 -2.46 -17.30 -2.05
C VAL A 85 -2.03 -18.77 -1.86
N LYS A 86 -2.13 -19.32 -0.63
CA LYS A 86 -1.78 -20.71 -0.31
C LYS A 86 -2.92 -21.70 -0.53
N GLN A 87 -4.15 -21.25 -0.76
CA GLN A 87 -5.21 -22.16 -1.21
C GLN A 87 -5.03 -22.43 -2.70
N PRO A 88 -4.81 -23.68 -3.13
CA PRO A 88 -4.85 -23.99 -4.56
C PRO A 88 -6.25 -23.66 -5.06
N SER A 89 -6.36 -22.64 -5.90
CA SER A 89 -7.66 -22.25 -6.42
C SER A 89 -8.20 -23.43 -7.25
N VAL A 90 -9.50 -23.70 -7.17
CA VAL A 90 -10.18 -24.68 -8.05
C VAL A 90 -9.94 -24.35 -9.55
N ASN A 91 -9.49 -23.12 -9.85
CA ASN A 91 -9.06 -22.68 -11.18
C ASN A 91 -7.67 -23.17 -11.60
N ASP A 92 -6.74 -23.41 -10.68
CA ASP A 92 -5.37 -23.85 -11.01
C ASP A 92 -5.34 -25.29 -11.53
N GLU A 93 -6.25 -26.16 -11.08
CA GLU A 93 -6.35 -27.52 -11.63
C GLU A 93 -6.80 -27.54 -13.09
N LYS A 94 -7.66 -26.60 -13.51
CA LYS A 94 -8.10 -26.46 -14.91
C LYS A 94 -7.08 -25.70 -15.75
N LYS A 95 -6.25 -24.85 -15.14
CA LYS A 95 -5.24 -24.05 -15.82
C LYS A 95 -4.22 -24.90 -16.58
N LEU A 96 -3.91 -26.10 -16.08
CA LEU A 96 -3.00 -27.06 -16.72
C LEU A 96 -3.68 -28.08 -17.63
N ASN A 97 -5.02 -28.04 -17.77
CA ASN A 97 -5.72 -28.96 -18.65
C ASN A 97 -5.72 -28.43 -20.09
N ILE A 98 -5.47 -29.34 -21.04
CA ILE A 98 -5.73 -29.14 -22.47
C ILE A 98 -6.91 -30.03 -22.89
N VAL A 99 -7.71 -29.52 -23.81
CA VAL A 99 -8.85 -30.24 -24.38
C VAL A 99 -8.53 -30.55 -25.83
N ILE A 100 -8.57 -31.84 -26.17
CA ILE A 100 -8.31 -32.35 -27.51
C ILE A 100 -9.62 -32.90 -28.06
N LYS A 101 -10.06 -32.35 -29.20
CA LYS A 101 -11.26 -32.77 -29.92
C LYS A 101 -10.89 -33.56 -31.17
N GLY A 102 -11.83 -34.34 -31.71
CA GLY A 102 -11.69 -35.02 -33.01
C GLY A 102 -10.69 -36.17 -33.05
N LEU A 103 -10.01 -36.51 -31.94
CA LEU A 103 -9.08 -37.63 -31.92
C LEU A 103 -9.87 -38.96 -31.91
N PRO A 104 -9.67 -39.86 -32.90
CA PRO A 104 -10.45 -41.09 -33.05
C PRO A 104 -10.43 -41.94 -31.79
N HIS A 105 -11.48 -42.72 -31.53
CA HIS A 105 -11.52 -43.65 -30.41
C HIS A 105 -10.71 -44.92 -30.74
N GLY A 106 -9.82 -45.35 -29.84
CA GLY A 106 -9.04 -46.57 -30.00
C GLY A 106 -9.71 -47.76 -29.31
N LYS A 107 -9.70 -48.94 -29.93
CA LYS A 107 -10.33 -50.18 -29.40
C LYS A 107 -9.88 -50.59 -27.99
N ASN A 108 -8.71 -50.12 -27.55
CA ASN A 108 -8.13 -50.46 -26.24
C ASN A 108 -8.15 -49.28 -25.24
N GLU A 109 -8.81 -48.15 -25.57
CA GLU A 109 -8.84 -46.96 -24.70
C GLU A 109 -9.82 -47.10 -23.52
N GLU A 110 -10.90 -47.88 -23.65
CA GLU A 110 -11.94 -48.01 -22.60
C GLU A 110 -11.44 -48.65 -21.30
N ASN A 111 -10.41 -49.51 -21.38
CA ASN A 111 -9.94 -50.29 -20.24
C ASN A 111 -8.55 -49.85 -19.73
N ASN A 112 -7.90 -48.87 -20.37
CA ASN A 112 -6.54 -48.45 -19.99
C ASN A 112 -6.28 -46.95 -20.21
N PRO A 113 -6.26 -46.14 -19.12
CA PRO A 113 -5.91 -44.72 -19.17
C PRO A 113 -4.52 -44.44 -19.77
N GLN A 114 -3.58 -45.39 -19.67
CA GLN A 114 -2.23 -45.25 -20.22
C GLN A 114 -2.25 -45.23 -21.76
N CYS A 115 -3.19 -45.94 -22.39
CA CYS A 115 -3.34 -45.91 -23.85
C CYS A 115 -3.73 -44.51 -24.35
N THR A 116 -4.63 -43.83 -23.64
CA THR A 116 -5.02 -42.44 -23.95
C THR A 116 -3.84 -41.50 -23.76
N LEU A 117 -3.08 -41.66 -22.68
CA LEU A 117 -1.88 -40.85 -22.41
C LEU A 117 -0.80 -41.02 -23.47
N ASN A 118 -0.48 -42.26 -23.85
CA ASN A 118 0.51 -42.55 -24.89
C ASN A 118 0.10 -41.94 -26.23
N LYS A 119 -1.20 -41.97 -26.55
CA LYS A 119 -1.72 -41.36 -27.78
C LYS A 119 -1.59 -39.84 -27.78
N VAL A 120 -1.87 -39.19 -26.66
CA VAL A 120 -1.64 -37.75 -26.50
C VAL A 120 -0.15 -37.43 -26.63
N ASN A 121 0.74 -38.22 -26.02
CA ASN A 121 2.18 -38.03 -26.16
C ASN A 121 2.64 -38.14 -27.62
N SER A 122 2.17 -39.16 -28.36
CA SER A 122 2.47 -39.29 -29.79
C SER A 122 1.92 -38.13 -30.60
N LEU A 123 0.71 -37.65 -30.32
CA LEU A 123 0.14 -36.51 -31.02
C LEU A 123 0.98 -35.24 -30.85
N ILE A 124 1.46 -34.99 -29.64
CA ILE A 124 2.25 -33.79 -29.33
C ILE A 124 3.67 -33.92 -29.87
N ARG A 125 4.29 -35.09 -29.72
CA ARG A 125 5.65 -35.34 -30.22
C ARG A 125 5.70 -35.39 -31.74
N ASP A 126 4.84 -36.18 -32.36
CA ASP A 126 4.90 -36.49 -33.78
C ASP A 126 4.08 -35.48 -34.60
N GLY A 127 2.91 -35.07 -34.09
CA GLY A 127 2.04 -34.09 -34.74
C GLY A 127 2.48 -32.63 -34.54
N LEU A 128 2.81 -32.23 -33.31
CA LEU A 128 3.24 -30.85 -33.02
C LEU A 128 4.77 -30.66 -33.00
N LYS A 129 5.55 -31.73 -33.16
CA LYS A 129 7.03 -31.72 -33.11
C LYS A 129 7.57 -31.22 -31.76
N LEU A 130 6.89 -31.54 -30.65
CA LEU A 130 7.28 -31.15 -29.29
C LEU A 130 7.67 -32.39 -28.46
N SER A 131 8.97 -32.65 -28.28
CA SER A 131 9.48 -33.85 -27.61
C SER A 131 9.59 -33.75 -26.09
N ASN A 132 9.63 -32.54 -25.53
CA ASN A 132 9.97 -32.31 -24.12
C ASN A 132 8.75 -31.96 -23.25
N ILE A 133 7.55 -32.36 -23.68
CA ILE A 133 6.31 -32.08 -22.95
C ILE A 133 5.92 -33.30 -22.11
N LYS A 134 5.64 -33.08 -20.83
CA LYS A 134 5.22 -34.13 -19.90
C LYS A 134 3.76 -33.96 -19.50
N PHE A 135 3.02 -35.05 -19.62
CA PHE A 135 1.62 -35.14 -19.20
C PHE A 135 1.51 -35.97 -17.93
N LEU A 136 0.75 -35.47 -16.96
CA LEU A 136 0.47 -36.15 -15.70
C LEU A 136 -0.65 -37.18 -15.85
N LYS A 137 -1.67 -36.85 -16.66
CA LYS A 137 -2.86 -37.67 -16.86
C LYS A 137 -3.54 -37.32 -18.17
N ALA A 138 -4.17 -38.29 -18.83
CA ALA A 138 -5.07 -38.04 -19.94
C ALA A 138 -6.28 -38.96 -19.86
N GLU A 139 -7.48 -38.39 -20.01
CA GLU A 139 -8.73 -39.14 -19.93
C GLU A 139 -9.68 -38.70 -21.03
N ARG A 140 -10.35 -39.68 -21.64
CA ARG A 140 -11.44 -39.42 -22.58
C ARG A 140 -12.75 -39.27 -21.80
N LYS A 141 -13.49 -38.21 -22.11
CA LYS A 141 -14.84 -37.97 -21.63
C LYS A 141 -15.83 -38.02 -22.78
N VAL A 142 -16.99 -38.61 -22.51
CA VAL A 142 -18.12 -38.57 -23.45
C VAL A 142 -18.54 -37.12 -23.65
N SER A 143 -18.85 -36.76 -24.89
CA SER A 143 -19.27 -35.41 -25.26
C SER A 143 -20.42 -35.50 -26.25
N ARG A 144 -21.40 -34.60 -26.09
CA ARG A 144 -22.54 -34.51 -27.03
C ARG A 144 -22.10 -34.05 -28.42
N ASP A 145 -21.01 -33.29 -28.50
CA ASP A 145 -20.57 -32.62 -29.73
C ASP A 145 -19.54 -33.44 -30.51
N SER A 146 -19.10 -34.59 -29.99
CA SER A 146 -18.06 -35.41 -30.60
C SER A 146 -18.40 -36.89 -30.46
N LYS A 147 -18.67 -37.56 -31.60
CA LYS A 147 -18.91 -39.02 -31.65
C LYS A 147 -17.75 -39.81 -31.02
N SER A 148 -16.52 -39.32 -31.15
CA SER A 148 -15.34 -39.92 -30.53
C SER A 148 -15.08 -39.45 -29.09
N GLY A 149 -15.88 -38.55 -28.53
CA GLY A 149 -15.63 -37.92 -27.23
C GLY A 149 -14.54 -36.83 -27.27
N LEU A 150 -14.22 -36.30 -26.08
CA LEU A 150 -13.18 -35.29 -25.84
C LEU A 150 -12.08 -35.89 -24.97
N ILE A 151 -10.82 -35.56 -25.22
CA ILE A 151 -9.74 -35.92 -24.29
C ILE A 151 -9.35 -34.69 -23.47
N ILE A 152 -9.31 -34.87 -22.16
CA ILE A 152 -8.76 -33.88 -21.21
C ILE A 152 -7.41 -34.42 -20.74
N ALA A 153 -6.34 -33.72 -21.10
CA ALA A 153 -4.99 -34.06 -20.68
C ALA A 153 -4.41 -32.96 -19.78
N LYS A 154 -3.78 -33.35 -18.67
CA LYS A 154 -3.16 -32.45 -17.71
C LYS A 154 -1.66 -32.40 -17.96
N VAL A 155 -1.13 -31.24 -18.36
CA VAL A 155 0.31 -31.02 -18.52
C VAL A 155 0.99 -30.72 -17.18
N GLN A 156 2.29 -30.99 -17.11
CA GLN A 156 3.09 -30.78 -15.90
C GLN A 156 3.30 -29.29 -15.58
N SER A 157 3.44 -28.44 -16.59
CA SER A 157 3.75 -27.00 -16.43
C SER A 157 2.85 -26.11 -17.29
N LEU A 158 2.78 -24.82 -16.96
CA LEU A 158 2.04 -23.83 -17.74
C LEU A 158 2.81 -23.46 -19.02
N GLU A 159 4.13 -23.51 -18.97
CA GLU A 159 5.06 -23.29 -20.07
C GLU A 159 4.85 -24.34 -21.18
N ASP A 160 4.66 -25.60 -20.79
CA ASP A 160 4.35 -26.70 -21.71
C ASP A 160 3.02 -26.45 -22.42
N LYS A 161 1.99 -26.04 -21.68
CA LYS A 161 0.69 -25.68 -22.25
C LYS A 161 0.81 -24.53 -23.26
N LYS A 162 1.55 -23.47 -22.91
CA LYS A 162 1.78 -22.33 -23.81
C LYS A 162 2.50 -22.77 -25.09
N SER A 163 3.48 -23.66 -24.97
CA SER A 163 4.23 -24.21 -26.10
C SER A 163 3.34 -25.01 -27.03
N ILE A 164 2.47 -25.87 -26.49
CA ILE A 164 1.46 -26.62 -27.26
C ILE A 164 0.51 -25.68 -27.99
N MET A 165 -0.05 -24.67 -27.30
CA MET A 165 -1.00 -23.74 -27.90
C MET A 165 -0.37 -22.90 -29.02
N LYS A 166 0.90 -22.51 -28.85
CA LYS A 166 1.67 -21.78 -29.87
C LYS A 166 2.05 -22.67 -31.07
N ALA A 167 2.33 -23.95 -30.86
CA ALA A 167 2.58 -24.89 -31.95
C ALA A 167 1.28 -25.19 -32.72
N LYS A 168 0.16 -25.38 -32.01
CA LYS A 168 -1.17 -25.55 -32.61
C LYS A 168 -1.53 -24.38 -33.52
N SER A 169 -1.36 -23.14 -33.08
CA SER A 169 -1.75 -21.97 -33.88
C SER A 169 -1.01 -21.86 -35.21
N LYS A 170 0.19 -22.43 -35.32
CA LYS A 170 0.96 -22.50 -36.58
C LYS A 170 0.38 -23.50 -37.58
N LEU A 171 -0.25 -24.58 -37.11
CA LEU A 171 -0.88 -25.57 -38.00
C LEU A 171 -2.15 -25.03 -38.68
N VAL A 172 -2.81 -24.04 -38.07
CA VAL A 172 -4.02 -23.41 -38.64
C VAL A 172 -3.68 -22.56 -39.87
N TYR A 173 -2.42 -22.10 -40.02
CA TYR A 173 -1.97 -21.32 -41.18
C TYR A 173 -1.59 -22.17 -42.40
N ASP A 174 -1.33 -23.47 -42.23
CA ASP A 174 -0.92 -24.40 -43.31
C ASP A 174 -2.09 -25.23 -43.90
N GLY A 175 -3.33 -24.78 -43.71
CA GLY A 175 -4.45 -25.17 -44.58
C GLY A 175 -5.08 -26.55 -44.34
N PHE A 176 -4.81 -27.26 -43.24
CA PHE A 176 -5.56 -28.48 -42.88
C PHE A 176 -5.78 -28.59 -41.37
N LEU A 177 -7.06 -28.77 -40.99
CA LEU A 177 -7.62 -29.18 -39.70
C LEU A 177 -7.95 -28.08 -38.68
N ASN A 178 -9.26 -27.82 -38.55
CA ASN A 178 -9.87 -27.24 -37.35
C ASN A 178 -10.01 -28.33 -36.26
N TRP A 179 -9.33 -28.14 -35.13
CA TRP A 179 -9.41 -28.95 -33.90
C TRP A 179 -10.16 -28.21 -32.79
#